data_AF-A0A3A8MVU9-F1
#
_entry.id   AF-A0A3A8MVU9-F1
#
_cell.length_a   1.000
_cell.length_b   1.000
_cell.length_c   1.000
_cell.angle_alpha   90.00
_cell.angle_beta   90.00
_cell.angle_gamma   90.00
#
_symmetry.space_group_name_H-M   'P 1'
#
loop_
_entity.id
_entity.type
_entity.pdbx_description
1 polymer ?
#
loop_
_entity_poly.entity_id
_entity_poly.type
_entity_poly.pdbx_seq_one_letter_code
_entity_poly.pdbx_strand_id
1 'polypeptide(L)'
;LTVMGGQLYFAADDGVHGRELWRTDGSAQGTQLVQDLDPGPSGSAPTALRAMDGWLFLSAMTRTRGREAWYSDGSINRVQPLHDLAPGGQSSNPRGFVHAGGHVFFVATEPTRGEEPWALPFLPMEACSGAAR
;
A
#
# COMPACT_ATOMS: atom_id res chain seq x y z
N LEU A 1 2.60 -11.68 -1.06
CA LEU A 1 1.90 -11.46 -2.35
C LEU A 1 0.39 -11.53 -2.11
N THR A 2 -0.42 -10.91 -2.96
CA THR A 2 -1.89 -10.93 -2.87
C THR A 2 -2.51 -10.72 -4.26
N VAL A 3 -3.76 -11.11 -4.46
CA VAL A 3 -4.46 -10.98 -5.76
C VAL A 3 -5.54 -9.91 -5.66
N MET A 4 -5.61 -9.02 -6.66
CA MET A 4 -6.63 -7.98 -6.77
C MET A 4 -6.94 -7.72 -8.25
N GLY A 5 -8.23 -7.66 -8.61
CA GLY A 5 -8.63 -7.32 -9.98
C GLY A 5 -8.05 -8.24 -11.07
N GLY A 6 -7.83 -9.52 -10.78
CA GLY A 6 -7.22 -10.48 -11.71
C GLY A 6 -5.70 -10.35 -11.88
N GLN A 7 -5.04 -9.53 -11.08
CA GLN A 7 -3.57 -9.36 -11.07
C GLN A 7 -2.99 -9.87 -9.75
N LEU A 8 -1.81 -10.48 -9.79
CA LEU A 8 -1.01 -10.82 -8.62
C LEU A 8 -0.06 -9.68 -8.29
N TYR A 9 -0.11 -9.18 -7.06
CA TYR A 9 0.77 -8.14 -6.53
C TYR A 9 1.82 -8.73 -5.59
N PHE A 10 3.07 -8.32 -5.77
CA PHE A 10 4.22 -8.84 -5.03
C PHE A 10 5.35 -7.81 -4.95
N ALA A 11 6.31 -8.06 -4.07
CA ALA A 11 7.52 -7.26 -3.99
C ALA A 11 8.62 -7.94 -4.83
N ALA A 12 9.30 -7.18 -5.68
CA ALA A 12 10.40 -7.67 -6.50
C ALA A 12 11.44 -6.58 -6.76
N ASP A 13 12.63 -7.02 -7.12
CA ASP A 13 13.79 -6.19 -7.42
C ASP A 13 14.31 -6.55 -8.81
N ASP A 14 14.43 -5.55 -9.69
CA ASP A 14 14.92 -5.70 -11.06
C ASP A 14 16.41 -5.33 -11.21
N GLY A 15 17.08 -5.00 -10.09
CA GLY A 15 18.46 -4.54 -10.05
C GLY A 15 18.64 -3.06 -10.40
N VAL A 16 17.56 -2.32 -10.70
CA VAL A 16 17.59 -0.90 -11.06
C VAL A 16 16.82 -0.05 -10.04
N HIS A 17 15.61 -0.45 -9.69
CA HIS A 17 14.70 0.29 -8.80
C HIS A 17 14.72 -0.23 -7.36
N GLY A 18 15.54 -1.25 -7.07
CA GLY A 18 15.50 -1.95 -5.79
C GLY A 18 14.18 -2.69 -5.59
N ARG A 19 13.90 -3.11 -4.35
CA ARG A 19 12.70 -3.90 -4.05
C ARG A 19 11.45 -3.02 -3.98
N GLU A 20 10.61 -3.10 -5.00
CA GLU A 20 9.41 -2.27 -5.20
C GLU A 20 8.12 -3.09 -5.32
N LEU A 21 6.98 -2.42 -5.52
CA LEU A 21 5.68 -3.07 -5.76
C LEU A 21 5.53 -3.41 -7.25
N TRP A 22 5.31 -4.68 -7.54
CA TRP A 22 5.08 -5.21 -8.89
C TRP A 22 3.72 -5.88 -8.99
N ARG A 23 3.19 -5.93 -10.21
CA ARG A 23 2.00 -6.72 -10.54
C ARG A 23 2.25 -7.61 -11.76
N THR A 24 1.52 -8.72 -11.86
CA THR A 24 1.56 -9.63 -13.01
C THR A 24 0.19 -10.26 -13.28
N ASP A 25 -0.10 -10.53 -14.54
CA ASP A 25 -1.21 -11.39 -14.99
C ASP A 25 -0.76 -12.86 -15.16
N GLY A 26 0.48 -13.18 -14.81
CA GLY A 26 1.09 -14.49 -15.01
C GLY A 26 1.94 -14.60 -16.29
N SER A 27 1.96 -13.56 -17.13
CA SER A 27 2.82 -13.47 -18.32
C SER A 27 4.02 -12.55 -18.09
N ALA A 28 5.06 -12.73 -18.92
CA ALA A 28 6.22 -11.83 -18.91
C ALA A 28 5.83 -10.41 -19.35
N GLN A 29 4.98 -10.26 -20.37
CA GLN A 29 4.54 -8.94 -20.84
C GLN A 29 3.63 -8.20 -19.83
N GLY A 30 2.84 -8.94 -19.06
CA GLY A 30 1.97 -8.39 -18.02
C GLY A 30 2.67 -8.15 -16.69
N THR A 31 3.95 -8.54 -16.54
CA THR A 31 4.72 -8.29 -15.33
C THR A 31 5.34 -6.90 -15.36
N GLN A 32 4.86 -6.01 -14.48
CA GLN A 32 5.20 -4.59 -14.53
C GLN A 32 5.38 -4.01 -13.12
N LEU A 33 6.35 -3.09 -13.00
CA LEU A 33 6.51 -2.23 -11.85
C LEU A 33 5.26 -1.36 -11.70
N VAL A 34 4.62 -1.39 -10.53
CA VAL A 34 3.42 -0.57 -10.27
C VAL A 34 3.84 0.88 -10.13
N GLN A 35 4.84 1.15 -9.30
CA GLN A 35 5.42 2.48 -9.12
C GLN A 35 6.81 2.32 -8.49
N ASP A 36 7.79 3.10 -8.97
CA ASP A 36 9.06 3.32 -8.27
C ASP A 36 8.81 4.26 -7.08
N LEU A 37 8.45 3.69 -5.92
CA LEU A 37 7.94 4.46 -4.79
C LEU A 37 9.07 5.19 -4.05
N ASP A 38 10.26 4.61 -3.95
CA ASP A 38 11.47 5.27 -3.44
C ASP A 38 12.62 5.20 -4.46
N PRO A 39 12.74 6.20 -5.36
CA PRO A 39 13.62 6.12 -6.52
C PRO A 39 15.05 5.74 -6.20
N GLY A 40 15.60 4.79 -6.96
CA GLY A 40 16.98 4.32 -6.85
C GLY A 40 17.10 2.92 -6.22
N PRO A 41 18.33 2.38 -6.11
CA PRO A 41 18.55 0.94 -5.93
C PRO A 41 18.17 0.39 -4.55
N SER A 42 17.77 1.23 -3.60
CA SER A 42 17.33 0.78 -2.27
C SER A 42 15.90 0.26 -2.30
N GLY A 43 15.03 0.90 -3.08
CA GLY A 43 13.60 0.65 -3.17
C GLY A 43 12.81 0.84 -1.87
N SER A 44 11.50 0.67 -1.96
CA SER A 44 10.55 0.93 -0.86
C SER A 44 10.28 -0.27 0.04
N ALA A 45 10.80 -1.46 -0.31
CA ALA A 45 10.60 -2.73 0.38
C ALA A 45 9.14 -2.97 0.85
N PRO A 46 8.16 -3.10 -0.07
CA PRO A 46 6.78 -3.35 0.28
C PRO A 46 6.57 -4.64 1.06
N THR A 47 5.72 -4.58 2.09
CA THR A 47 5.31 -5.71 2.93
C THR A 47 3.83 -5.57 3.30
N ALA A 48 3.29 -6.55 4.05
CA ALA A 48 1.91 -6.54 4.54
C ALA A 48 0.84 -6.30 3.46
N LEU A 49 1.10 -6.74 2.23
CA LEU A 49 0.19 -6.59 1.09
C LEU A 49 -1.16 -7.26 1.39
N ARG A 50 -2.24 -6.49 1.30
CA ARG A 50 -3.60 -6.96 1.56
C ARG A 50 -4.59 -6.35 0.56
N ALA A 51 -5.17 -7.19 -0.29
CA ALA A 51 -6.27 -6.81 -1.16
C ALA A 51 -7.63 -6.98 -0.48
N MET A 52 -8.46 -5.95 -0.46
CA MET A 52 -9.84 -5.95 0.06
C MET A 52 -10.67 -4.92 -0.70
N ASP A 53 -11.89 -5.29 -1.11
CA ASP A 53 -12.86 -4.37 -1.74
C ASP A 53 -12.33 -3.57 -2.96
N GLY A 54 -11.44 -4.18 -3.77
CA GLY A 54 -10.84 -3.54 -4.94
C GLY A 54 -9.66 -2.62 -4.62
N TRP A 55 -9.20 -2.58 -3.37
CA TRP A 55 -8.05 -1.79 -2.92
C TRP A 55 -6.93 -2.68 -2.42
N LEU A 56 -5.71 -2.27 -2.70
CA LEU A 56 -4.49 -2.86 -2.16
C LEU A 56 -3.97 -1.97 -1.05
N PHE A 57 -3.87 -2.49 0.17
CA PHE A 57 -3.18 -1.86 1.28
C PHE A 57 -1.80 -2.49 1.47
N LEU A 58 -0.81 -1.68 1.84
CA LEU A 58 0.57 -2.12 1.98
C LEU A 58 1.34 -1.26 2.98
N SER A 59 2.41 -1.84 3.50
CA SER A 59 3.46 -1.10 4.21
C SER A 59 4.65 -0.91 3.28
N ALA A 60 5.12 0.33 3.14
CA ALA A 60 6.29 0.64 2.32
C ALA A 60 7.07 1.82 2.90
N MET A 61 8.36 1.83 2.62
CA MET A 61 9.32 2.82 3.11
C MET A 61 9.70 3.80 2.01
N THR A 62 9.86 5.08 2.35
CA THR A 62 10.61 6.02 1.51
C THR A 62 11.66 6.74 2.34
N ARG A 63 12.66 7.32 1.69
CA ARG A 63 13.71 8.10 2.40
C ARG A 63 13.15 9.29 3.18
N THR A 64 12.00 9.84 2.77
CA THR A 64 11.41 11.04 3.37
C THR A 64 10.32 10.75 4.40
N ARG A 65 9.75 9.54 4.40
CA ARG A 65 8.61 9.16 5.26
C ARG A 65 8.90 7.98 6.19
N GLY A 66 10.03 7.30 6.04
CA GLY A 66 10.23 5.98 6.64
C GLY A 66 9.12 5.01 6.21
N ARG A 67 8.90 3.93 6.99
CA ARG A 67 7.92 2.87 6.68
C ARG A 67 6.52 3.23 7.17
N GLU A 68 5.64 3.53 6.23
CA GLU A 68 4.28 4.02 6.47
C GLU A 68 3.20 3.16 5.78
N ALA A 69 1.95 3.55 5.97
CA ALA A 69 0.77 2.89 5.39
C ALA A 69 0.43 3.52 4.03
N TRP A 70 0.29 2.67 3.01
CA TRP A 70 -0.02 3.09 1.65
C TRP A 70 -1.20 2.29 1.10
N TYR A 71 -1.82 2.81 0.04
CA TYR A 71 -2.86 2.12 -0.71
C TYR A 71 -2.73 2.34 -2.22
N SER A 72 -3.37 1.48 -3.00
CA SER A 72 -3.45 1.57 -4.47
C SER A 72 -4.75 0.95 -4.98
N ASP A 73 -5.30 1.49 -6.06
CA ASP A 73 -6.37 0.89 -6.88
C ASP A 73 -5.82 -0.15 -7.87
N GLY A 74 -4.50 -0.35 -7.89
CA GLY A 74 -3.80 -1.24 -8.81
C GLY A 74 -3.36 -0.57 -10.11
N SER A 75 -3.70 0.69 -10.34
CA SER A 75 -3.24 1.44 -11.50
C SER A 75 -1.75 1.73 -11.42
N ILE A 76 -1.07 1.73 -12.58
CA ILE A 76 0.35 2.10 -12.67
C ILE A 76 0.53 3.57 -12.24
N ASN A 77 1.57 3.82 -11.46
CA ASN A 77 1.93 5.10 -10.84
C ASN A 77 0.86 5.66 -9.87
N ARG A 78 0.00 4.81 -9.30
CA ARG A 78 -0.99 5.19 -8.27
C ARG A 78 -0.82 4.38 -6.99
N VAL A 79 0.29 4.61 -6.30
CA VAL A 79 0.50 4.20 -4.90
C VAL A 79 0.50 5.47 -4.04
N GLN A 80 -0.45 5.57 -3.11
CA GLN A 80 -0.72 6.77 -2.33
C GLN A 80 -0.56 6.49 -0.83
N PRO A 81 -0.06 7.47 -0.05
CA PRO A 81 -0.01 7.32 1.40
C PRO A 81 -1.44 7.35 1.96
N LEU A 82 -1.75 6.47 2.89
CA LEU A 82 -3.04 6.48 3.60
C LEU A 82 -3.06 7.62 4.62
N HIS A 83 -2.03 7.68 5.45
CA HIS A 83 -1.74 8.77 6.37
C HIS A 83 -0.26 8.74 6.74
N ASP A 84 0.32 9.91 7.04
CA ASP A 84 1.67 10.01 7.59
C ASP A 84 1.57 9.87 9.10
N LEU A 85 1.78 8.65 9.62
CA LEU A 85 1.53 8.32 11.02
C LEU A 85 2.74 8.64 11.89
N ALA A 86 3.94 8.61 11.31
CA ALA A 86 5.19 8.99 11.98
C ALA A 86 5.90 10.08 11.15
N PRO A 87 5.73 11.38 11.50
CA PRO A 87 6.27 12.47 10.70
C PRO A 87 7.78 12.37 10.47
N GLY A 88 8.20 12.65 9.24
CA GLY A 88 9.61 12.63 8.83
C GLY A 88 10.12 11.22 8.51
N GLY A 89 11.41 10.94 8.77
CA GLY A 89 12.02 9.65 8.46
C GLY A 89 11.72 8.52 9.46
N GLN A 90 10.77 8.74 10.38
CA GLN A 90 10.39 7.72 11.36
C GLN A 90 9.50 6.66 10.70
N SER A 91 9.34 5.49 11.34
CA SER A 91 8.64 4.36 10.73
C SER A 91 7.52 3.88 11.63
N SER A 92 6.30 3.85 11.09
CA SER A 92 5.13 3.32 11.79
C SER A 92 4.91 1.81 11.63
N ASN A 93 5.67 1.13 10.75
CA ASN A 93 5.62 -0.35 10.59
C ASN A 93 4.20 -0.95 10.50
N PRO A 94 3.28 -0.40 9.69
CA PRO A 94 1.89 -0.78 9.72
C PRO A 94 1.66 -2.20 9.19
N ARG A 95 0.74 -2.93 9.82
CA ARG A 95 0.37 -4.30 9.41
C ARG A 95 -1.04 -4.67 9.86
N GLY A 96 -1.54 -5.79 9.35
CA GLY A 96 -2.85 -6.31 9.74
C GLY A 96 -4.02 -5.47 9.24
N PHE A 97 -3.91 -4.90 8.04
CA PHE A 97 -4.95 -4.08 7.43
C PHE A 97 -6.28 -4.82 7.30
N VAL A 98 -7.36 -4.16 7.72
CA VAL A 98 -8.76 -4.57 7.54
C VAL A 98 -9.56 -3.36 7.07
N HIS A 99 -10.29 -3.47 5.97
CA HIS A 99 -11.23 -2.44 5.52
C HIS A 99 -12.65 -2.84 5.94
N ALA A 100 -13.31 -2.00 6.75
CA ALA A 100 -14.66 -2.24 7.23
C ALA A 100 -15.34 -0.92 7.65
N GLY A 101 -16.64 -0.79 7.38
CA GLY A 101 -17.42 0.35 7.87
C GLY A 101 -16.87 1.72 7.48
N GLY A 102 -16.29 1.84 6.27
CA GLY A 102 -15.68 3.08 5.79
C GLY A 102 -14.37 3.48 6.48
N HIS A 103 -13.72 2.53 7.16
CA HIS A 103 -12.45 2.73 7.83
C HIS A 103 -11.46 1.62 7.45
N VAL A 104 -10.18 1.94 7.51
CA VAL A 104 -9.09 0.96 7.50
C VAL A 104 -8.54 0.86 8.91
N PHE A 105 -8.58 -0.35 9.46
CA PHE A 105 -8.01 -0.73 10.74
C PHE A 105 -6.68 -1.43 10.53
N PHE A 106 -5.69 -1.13 11.36
CA PHE A 106 -4.37 -1.77 11.31
C PHE A 106 -3.63 -1.50 12.63
N VAL A 107 -2.53 -2.22 12.87
CA VAL A 107 -1.61 -1.89 13.97
C VAL A 107 -0.40 -1.16 13.40
N ALA A 108 0.09 -0.16 14.12
CA ALA A 108 1.29 0.58 13.76
C ALA A 108 2.01 1.08 15.02
N THR A 109 3.33 1.21 14.94
CA THR A 109 4.18 1.76 15.99
C THR A 109 4.16 3.28 15.94
N GLU A 110 3.72 3.91 17.02
CA GLU A 110 4.03 5.32 17.28
C GLU A 110 5.36 5.37 18.07
N PRO A 111 6.36 6.16 17.64
CA PRO A 111 7.71 6.13 18.22
C PRO A 111 7.80 6.30 19.75
N THR A 112 6.85 7.01 20.36
CA THR A 112 6.85 7.31 21.80
C THR A 112 5.92 6.41 22.61
N ARG A 113 4.95 5.75 21.97
CA ARG A 113 3.90 4.95 22.62
C ARG A 113 3.95 3.46 22.29
N GLY A 114 4.74 3.05 21.31
CA GLY A 114 4.83 1.67 20.87
C GLY A 114 3.71 1.30 19.89
N GLU A 115 3.40 0.01 19.79
CA GLU A 115 2.38 -0.49 18.86
C GLU A 115 0.97 -0.26 19.38
N GLU A 116 0.14 0.39 18.57
CA GLU A 116 -1.26 0.66 18.90
C GLU A 116 -2.18 0.37 17.69
N PRO A 117 -3.47 0.07 17.93
CA PRO A 117 -4.45 -0.05 16.86
C PRO A 117 -4.84 1.34 16.34
N TRP A 118 -4.89 1.46 15.02
CA TRP A 118 -5.32 2.65 14.30
C TRP A 118 -6.61 2.37 13.53
N ALA A 119 -7.43 3.41 13.39
CA ALA A 119 -8.62 3.42 12.54
C ALA A 119 -8.62 4.72 11.74
N LEU A 120 -8.45 4.63 10.42
CA LEU A 120 -8.44 5.78 9.54
C LEU A 120 -9.67 5.76 8.62
N PRO A 121 -10.38 6.89 8.46
CA PRO A 121 -11.44 6.98 7.47
C PRO A 121 -10.92 6.65 6.07
N PHE A 122 -11.64 5.79 5.36
CA PHE A 122 -11.33 5.43 3.98
C PHE A 122 -12.65 5.21 3.24
N LEU A 123 -13.03 6.24 2.48
CA LEU A 123 -14.26 6.28 1.69
C LEU A 123 -13.90 6.67 0.26
N PRO A 124 -13.24 5.80 -0.51
CA PRO A 124 -12.98 6.08 -1.91
C PRO A 124 -14.34 6.13 -2.62
N MET A 125 -14.67 7.30 -3.15
CA MET A 125 -15.97 7.59 -3.74
C MET A 125 -16.24 6.69 -4.95
N GLU A 126 -16.98 5.59 -4.76
CA GLU A 126 -17.84 4.96 -5.79
C GLU A 126 -19.13 4.32 -5.23
N ALA A 127 -19.41 4.37 -3.92
CA ALA A 127 -20.62 3.76 -3.35
C ALA A 127 -21.90 4.62 -3.45
N CYS A 128 -21.84 5.84 -4.00
CA CYS A 128 -23.00 6.75 -4.10
C CYS A 128 -23.38 7.06 -5.57
N SER A 129 -23.59 6.06 -6.41
CA SER A 129 -24.25 6.25 -7.72
C SER A 129 -25.47 5.33 -7.95
N GLY A 130 -25.99 4.69 -6.90
CA GLY A 130 -27.02 3.66 -7.03
C GLY A 130 -28.28 3.87 -6.20
N ALA A 131 -28.88 5.06 -6.16
CA ALA A 131 -30.26 5.24 -5.66
C ALA A 131 -30.91 6.52 -6.20
N ALA A 132 -31.22 6.53 -7.49
CA ALA A 132 -32.29 7.37 -8.03
C ALA A 132 -32.86 6.69 -9.28
N ARG A 133 -33.93 5.92 -9.07
CA ARG A 133 -34.99 5.72 -10.07
C ARG A 133 -36.30 6.12 -9.41
#